data_AF-A0A9D7T2U4-F1
#
_entry.id   AF-A0A9D7T2U4-F1
#
_cell.length_a   1.000
_cell.length_b   1.000
_cell.length_c   1.000
_cell.angle_alpha   90.00
_cell.angle_beta   90.00
_cell.angle_gamma   90.00
#
_symmetry.space_group_name_H-M   'P 1'
#
loop_
_entity.id
_entity.type
_entity.pdbx_description
1 polymer ?
#
loop_
_entity_poly.entity_id
_entity_poly.type
_entity_poly.pdbx_seq_one_letter_code
_entity_poly.pdbx_strand_id
1 'polypeptide(L)'
;MPSPLQHQEPSRDFVKQSSLYQEFLAEREEILRHKWIESERLGYDIGFERALLDWIRKHREAWRADRRAKLQSTSSHSPAASHQHAQSAVHP
;
A
#
# COMPACT_ATOMS: atom_id res chain seq x y z
N MET A 1 -7.95 -45.38 -19.46
CA MET A 1 -7.22 -44.18 -19.91
C MET A 1 -7.00 -43.29 -18.71
N PRO A 2 -5.77 -43.10 -18.22
CA PRO A 2 -5.51 -42.27 -17.03
C PRO A 2 -5.79 -40.79 -17.34
N SER A 3 -6.50 -40.11 -16.44
CA SER A 3 -6.88 -38.70 -16.56
C SER A 3 -5.64 -37.79 -16.45
N PRO A 4 -5.57 -36.69 -17.24
CA PRO A 4 -4.45 -35.76 -17.16
C PRO A 4 -4.48 -35.00 -15.84
N LEU A 5 -3.36 -35.08 -15.13
CA LEU A 5 -3.04 -34.38 -13.89
C LEU A 5 -3.37 -32.88 -14.02
N GLN A 6 -4.42 -32.44 -13.33
CA GLN A 6 -4.64 -31.04 -13.02
C GLN A 6 -3.49 -30.60 -12.11
N HIS A 7 -2.48 -29.97 -12.71
CA HIS A 7 -1.56 -29.14 -11.95
C HIS A 7 -2.39 -27.98 -11.38
N GLN A 8 -2.73 -28.07 -10.10
CA GLN A 8 -3.04 -26.86 -9.34
C GLN A 8 -1.83 -25.95 -9.50
N GLU A 9 -2.03 -24.74 -10.00
CA GLU A 9 -1.07 -23.64 -9.96
C GLU A 9 -1.39 -22.75 -8.73
N PRO A 10 -1.10 -23.17 -7.48
CA PRO A 10 -1.53 -22.44 -6.29
C PRO A 10 -0.63 -21.23 -5.96
N SER A 11 -0.14 -20.46 -6.94
CA SER A 11 1.01 -19.59 -6.67
C SER A 11 0.94 -18.16 -7.21
N ARG A 12 0.24 -17.87 -8.31
CA ARG A 12 0.27 -16.52 -8.89
C ARG A 12 -0.68 -15.53 -8.25
N ASP A 13 -1.90 -15.94 -7.93
CA ASP A 13 -2.90 -15.02 -7.38
C ASP A 13 -2.67 -14.75 -5.89
N PHE A 14 -2.15 -15.72 -5.15
CA PHE A 14 -1.75 -15.55 -3.75
C PHE A 14 -0.60 -14.54 -3.59
N VAL A 15 0.40 -14.57 -4.47
CA VAL A 15 1.52 -13.59 -4.43
C VAL A 15 1.03 -12.18 -4.75
N LYS A 16 0.07 -12.00 -5.67
CA LYS A 16 -0.55 -10.69 -5.93
C LYS A 16 -1.34 -10.15 -4.75
N GLN A 17 -1.92 -11.04 -3.94
CA GLN A 17 -2.61 -10.69 -2.71
C GLN A 17 -1.67 -10.48 -1.52
N SER A 18 -0.38 -10.81 -1.65
CA SER A 18 0.59 -10.55 -0.60
C SER A 18 0.83 -9.05 -0.41
N SER A 19 1.00 -8.63 0.84
CA SER A 19 1.36 -7.26 1.20
C SER A 19 2.66 -6.82 0.51
N LEU A 20 3.61 -7.72 0.31
CA LEU A 20 4.89 -7.43 -0.35
C LEU A 20 4.70 -6.96 -1.80
N TYR A 21 3.84 -7.65 -2.57
CA TYR A 21 3.58 -7.25 -3.96
C TYR A 21 2.87 -5.91 -4.05
N GLN A 22 1.94 -5.64 -3.14
CA GLN A 22 1.26 -4.35 -3.04
C GLN A 22 2.22 -3.21 -2.67
N GLU A 23 3.15 -3.45 -1.73
CA GLU A 23 4.20 -2.49 -1.40
C GLU A 23 5.13 -2.21 -2.60
N PHE A 24 5.47 -3.25 -3.37
CA PHE A 24 6.26 -3.09 -4.59
C PHE A 24 5.53 -2.25 -5.66
N LEU A 25 4.23 -2.49 -5.88
CA LEU A 25 3.44 -1.70 -6.82
C LEU A 25 3.37 -0.24 -6.41
N ALA A 26 3.14 0.03 -5.12
CA ALA A 26 3.10 1.39 -4.61
C ALA A 26 4.46 2.10 -4.69
N GLU A 27 5.57 1.38 -4.41
CA GLU A 27 6.93 1.93 -4.56
C GLU A 27 7.20 2.29 -6.04
N ARG A 28 6.78 1.43 -6.98
CA ARG A 28 6.87 1.70 -8.42
C ARG A 28 6.05 2.91 -8.83
N GLU A 29 4.82 3.07 -8.33
CA GLU A 29 3.99 4.24 -8.61
C GLU A 29 4.62 5.53 -8.10
N GLU A 30 5.25 5.51 -6.93
CA GLU A 30 5.96 6.67 -6.38
C GLU A 30 7.16 7.07 -7.25
N ILE A 31 7.91 6.09 -7.76
CA ILE A 31 9.02 6.34 -8.69
C ILE A 31 8.51 6.94 -10.01
N LEU A 32 7.38 6.46 -10.53
CA LEU A 32 6.78 7.02 -11.75
C LEU A 32 6.27 8.45 -11.52
N ARG A 33 5.73 8.76 -10.35
CA ARG A 33 5.35 10.11 -9.95
C ARG A 33 6.57 11.03 -9.88
N HIS A 34 7.66 10.58 -9.25
CA HIS A 34 8.93 11.32 -9.18
C HIS A 34 9.49 11.62 -10.56
N LYS A 35 9.51 10.61 -11.44
CA LYS A 35 9.91 10.77 -12.85
C LYS A 35 9.11 11.88 -13.51
N TRP A 36 7.80 11.88 -13.39
CA TRP A 36 6.95 12.90 -14.01
C TRP A 36 7.27 14.30 -13.48
N ILE A 37 7.30 14.49 -12.16
CA ILE A 37 7.57 15.80 -11.53
C ILE A 37 8.93 16.34 -11.95
N GLU A 38 9.97 15.51 -11.94
CA GLU A 38 11.32 15.94 -12.32
C GLU A 38 11.45 16.22 -13.83
N SER A 39 10.74 15.47 -14.67
CA SER A 39 10.68 15.74 -16.10
C SER A 39 9.99 17.08 -16.40
N GLU A 40 8.87 17.37 -15.72
CA GLU A 40 8.19 18.67 -15.81
C GLU A 40 9.12 19.81 -15.36
N ARG A 41 9.84 19.61 -14.25
CA ARG A 41 10.77 20.61 -13.70
C ARG A 41 11.94 20.93 -14.62
N LEU A 42 12.43 19.95 -15.38
CA LEU A 42 13.58 20.10 -16.27
C LEU A 42 13.20 20.41 -17.73
N GLY A 43 11.92 20.26 -18.08
CA GLY A 43 11.42 20.50 -19.44
C GLY A 43 11.75 19.39 -20.44
N TYR A 44 12.17 18.20 -19.97
CA TYR A 44 12.41 17.03 -20.81
C TYR A 44 12.28 15.74 -20.00
N ASP A 45 12.01 14.60 -20.66
CA ASP A 45 11.92 13.32 -19.96
C ASP A 45 13.28 12.86 -19.43
N ILE A 46 13.40 12.73 -18.10
CA ILE A 46 14.63 12.28 -17.45
C ILE A 46 14.88 10.77 -17.59
N GLY A 47 13.87 10.01 -18.00
CA GLY A 47 13.94 8.56 -18.11
C GLY A 47 13.79 7.82 -16.78
N PHE A 48 13.44 6.54 -16.85
CA PHE A 48 13.10 5.74 -15.66
C PHE A 48 14.32 5.45 -14.77
N GLU A 49 15.46 5.08 -15.34
CA GLU A 49 16.65 4.70 -14.56
C GLU A 49 17.20 5.87 -13.72
N ARG A 50 17.25 7.07 -14.32
CA ARG A 50 17.64 8.29 -13.60
C ARG A 50 16.66 8.61 -12.47
N ALA A 51 15.36 8.55 -12.74
CA ALA A 51 14.33 8.77 -11.73
C ALA A 51 14.41 7.74 -10.58
N LEU A 52 14.58 6.46 -10.91
CA LEU A 52 14.72 5.37 -9.93
C LEU A 52 15.91 5.61 -9.01
N LEU A 53 17.09 5.87 -9.58
CA LEU A 53 18.32 6.07 -8.83
C LEU A 53 18.29 7.34 -7.96
N ASP A 54 17.66 8.41 -8.42
CA ASP A 54 17.48 9.63 -7.65
C ASP A 54 16.49 9.41 -6.50
N TRP A 55 15.35 8.78 -6.80
CA TRP A 55 14.29 8.50 -5.83
C TRP A 55 14.75 7.58 -4.69
N ILE A 56 15.48 6.50 -5.01
CA ILE A 56 16.03 5.57 -4.01
C ILE A 56 16.92 6.32 -3.01
N ARG A 57 17.76 7.25 -3.49
CA ARG A 57 18.71 7.97 -2.64
C ARG A 57 18.07 9.03 -1.75
N LYS A 58 17.02 9.70 -2.24
CA LYS A 58 16.47 10.90 -1.57
C LYS A 58 15.14 10.70 -0.87
N HIS A 59 14.32 9.74 -1.32
CA HIS A 59 12.90 9.68 -0.94
C HIS A 59 12.49 8.34 -0.32
N ARG A 60 13.12 7.23 -0.71
CA ARG A 60 12.66 5.87 -0.38
C ARG A 60 12.54 5.59 1.11
N GLU A 61 13.53 6.01 1.90
CA GLU A 61 13.55 5.71 3.34
C GLU A 61 12.39 6.40 4.07
N ALA A 62 12.20 7.70 3.80
CA ALA A 62 11.10 8.49 4.36
C ALA A 62 9.73 7.93 3.94
N TRP A 63 9.55 7.64 2.64
CA TRP A 63 8.32 7.06 2.12
C TRP A 63 7.94 5.74 2.81
N ARG A 64 8.92 4.85 3.03
CA ARG A 64 8.71 3.60 3.75
C ARG A 64 8.38 3.82 5.23
N ALA A 65 9.00 4.80 5.88
CA ALA A 65 8.71 5.13 7.28
C ALA A 65 7.26 5.62 7.45
N ASP A 66 6.82 6.54 6.58
CA ASP A 66 5.46 7.10 6.59
C ASP A 66 4.40 6.02 6.38
N ARG A 67 4.64 5.09 5.45
CA ARG A 67 3.70 3.97 5.22
C ARG A 67 3.59 3.04 6.42
N ARG A 68 4.70 2.70 7.09
CA ARG A 68 4.67 1.89 8.31
C ARG A 68 3.89 2.59 9.42
N ALA A 69 4.08 3.90 9.58
CA ALA A 69 3.34 4.69 10.56
C ALA A 69 1.83 4.72 10.27
N LYS A 70 1.44 4.89 9.00
CA LYS A 70 0.02 4.86 8.57
C LYS A 70 -0.64 3.52 8.91
N LEU A 71 0.02 2.40 8.64
CA LEU A 71 -0.50 1.05 8.97
C LEU A 71 -0.71 0.85 10.47
N GLN A 72 0.16 1.41 11.31
CA GLN A 72 0.04 1.34 12.77
C GLN A 72 -1.07 2.25 13.33
N SER A 73 -1.34 3.38 12.66
CA SER A 73 -2.44 4.28 13.04
C SER A 73 -3.82 3.70 12.70
N THR A 74 -3.94 2.90 11.64
CA THR A 74 -5.21 2.25 11.25
C THR A 74 -5.65 1.13 12.19
N SER A 75 -4.74 0.50 12.93
CA SER A 75 -5.08 -0.56 13.89
C SER A 75 -5.47 -0.05 15.28
N SER A 76 -5.24 1.23 15.59
CA SER A 76 -5.48 1.81 16.92
C SER A 76 -6.80 2.62 17.04
N HIS A 77 -7.50 2.89 15.93
CA HIS A 77 -8.82 3.52 15.94
C HIS A 77 -9.93 2.49 15.61
N SER A 78 -10.29 1.64 16.58
CA SER A 78 -11.64 1.06 16.63
C SER A 78 -12.54 1.98 17.45
N PRO A 79 -13.62 2.56 16.89
CA PRO A 79 -14.66 3.16 17.71
C PRO A 79 -15.48 2.01 18.31
N ALA A 80 -15.01 1.46 19.43
CA ALA A 80 -15.83 0.54 20.20
C ALA A 80 -17.10 1.29 20.65
N ALA A 81 -18.23 0.80 20.18
CA ALA A 81 -19.57 1.36 20.35
C ALA A 81 -19.82 1.86 21.78
N SER A 82 -20.09 3.16 21.92
CA SER A 82 -20.79 3.69 23.09
C SER A 82 -22.29 3.53 22.88
N HIS A 83 -22.78 2.29 23.01
CA HIS A 83 -24.17 2.06 23.38
C HIS A 83 -24.22 2.05 24.91
N GLN A 84 -24.57 3.18 25.52
CA GLN A 84 -25.08 3.17 26.88
C GLN A 84 -26.58 3.45 26.88
N HIS A 85 -27.25 2.38 27.26
CA HIS A 85 -28.66 2.14 27.46
C HIS A 85 -29.21 3.06 28.56
N ALA A 86 -29.95 4.11 28.20
CA ALA A 86 -30.75 4.87 29.16
C ALA A 86 -32.05 4.09 29.44
N GLN A 87 -32.00 3.18 30.42
CA GLN A 87 -33.19 2.56 30.99
C GLN A 87 -33.70 3.37 32.18
N SER A 88 -34.99 3.67 32.11
CA SER A 88 -35.96 3.73 33.21
C SER A 88 -35.63 4.57 34.46
N ALA A 89 -36.32 5.69 34.58
CA ALA A 89 -36.93 6.08 35.85
C ALA A 89 -38.34 6.62 35.57
N VAL A 90 -39.31 5.72 35.70
CA VAL A 90 -40.73 6.03 35.88
C VAL A 90 -40.92 6.45 37.34
N HIS A 91 -41.87 7.37 37.54
CA HIS A 91 -42.61 7.73 38.77
C HIS A 91 -42.24 9.06 39.43
N PRO A 92 -43.21 9.72 40.08
CA PRO A 92 -44.66 9.80 39.82
C PRO A 92 -45.12 11.23 39.44
#